data_AF-A0A6A5AHK2-F1
#
_entry.id   AF-A0A6A5AHK2-F1
#
_cell.length_a   1.000
_cell.length_b   1.000
_cell.length_c   1.000
_cell.angle_alpha   90.00
_cell.angle_beta   90.00
_cell.angle_gamma   90.00
#
_symmetry.space_group_name_H-M   'P 1'
#
loop_
_entity.id
_entity.type
_entity.pdbx_description
1 polymer ?
#
loop_
_entity_poly.entity_id
_entity_poly.type
_entity_poly.pdbx_seq_one_letter_code
_entity_poly.pdbx_strand_id
1 'polypeptide(L)'
;MMSQAMEKFQDVAKSRASQAAYVALESGGSEAKTSTTKSTSGQQAKKQNKTTRGTICPAHDEQRDLVMAWFDHCVDEDEFVAALLESLHDAIESCFATALTKAEATIYRGDSYQRRELTELFEAGFDDKLGHLVVSQKALHKLAIKATSASDTTTGLDAIERSVLRSSGVQLCAWVLQYVNEHHQVELDDVGSILDATQPVMTGLTPSQENVLKKRVTFAPTVVRMWQLADGGSSLPDFIQHLTQVSTALGIPSRKFDRKKEKAIVAAFKHRLLVDGSLTDDESDFNGVLRVVCSLVFYAATSLALPLAALTASEIQTVYPVLRHSFLASAVAADTIALTDDLHTAATELQLLAENPDLLSRALVLLQQAR
;
A
#
# COMPACT_ATOMS: atom_id res chain seq x y z
N MET A 1 4.75 12.54 -55.25
CA MET A 1 5.19 13.59 -54.32
C MET A 1 4.20 13.79 -53.18
N MET A 2 2.93 14.14 -53.43
CA MET A 2 1.91 14.31 -52.36
C MET A 2 1.83 13.14 -51.36
N SER A 3 1.76 11.89 -51.82
CA SER A 3 1.72 10.72 -50.92
C SER A 3 2.98 10.58 -50.04
N GLN A 4 4.16 10.86 -50.61
CA GLN A 4 5.43 10.79 -49.90
C GLN A 4 5.60 11.94 -48.91
N ALA A 5 5.14 13.15 -49.26
CA ALA A 5 5.11 14.29 -48.36
C ALA A 5 4.19 14.01 -47.16
N MET A 6 3.01 13.42 -47.40
CA MET A 6 2.09 13.05 -46.33
C MET A 6 2.64 11.95 -45.41
N GLU A 7 3.36 10.96 -45.92
CA GLU A 7 4.06 9.96 -45.07
C GLU A 7 5.10 10.63 -44.16
N LYS A 8 5.90 11.57 -44.69
CA LYS A 8 6.88 12.33 -43.91
C LYS A 8 6.22 13.21 -42.84
N PHE A 9 5.11 13.89 -43.18
CA PHE A 9 4.31 14.64 -42.20
C PHE A 9 3.72 13.74 -41.11
N GLN A 10 3.30 12.51 -41.44
CA GLN A 10 2.83 11.54 -40.44
C GLN A 10 3.91 11.15 -39.44
N ASP A 11 5.16 10.99 -39.87
CA ASP A 11 6.26 10.63 -38.97
C ASP A 11 6.66 11.80 -38.05
N VAL A 12 6.68 13.03 -38.57
CA VAL A 12 6.85 14.23 -37.73
C VAL A 12 5.69 14.40 -36.75
N ALA A 13 4.45 14.16 -37.21
CA ALA A 13 3.26 14.24 -36.37
C ALA A 13 3.32 13.25 -35.20
N LYS A 14 3.75 12.00 -35.43
CA LYS A 14 3.94 11.00 -34.36
C LYS A 14 4.99 11.45 -33.34
N SER A 15 6.15 11.92 -33.80
CA SER A 15 7.25 12.33 -32.92
C SER A 15 6.90 13.57 -32.09
N ARG A 16 6.25 14.58 -32.69
CA ARG A 16 5.81 15.78 -31.96
C ARG A 16 4.67 15.47 -31.00
N ALA A 17 3.74 14.61 -31.41
CA ALA A 17 2.63 14.19 -30.55
C ALA A 17 3.10 13.43 -29.30
N SER A 18 4.07 12.51 -29.44
CA SER A 18 4.61 11.78 -28.29
C SER A 18 5.34 12.71 -27.32
N GLN A 19 6.16 13.63 -27.83
CA GLN A 19 6.89 14.60 -27.01
C GLN A 19 5.95 15.58 -26.33
N ALA A 20 4.96 16.12 -27.04
CA ALA A 20 3.97 17.03 -26.46
C ALA A 20 3.12 16.36 -25.38
N ALA A 21 2.72 15.10 -25.60
CA ALA A 21 1.95 14.36 -24.62
C ALA A 21 2.80 13.96 -23.39
N TYR A 22 4.11 13.72 -23.57
CA TYR A 22 5.06 13.51 -22.46
C TYR A 22 5.28 14.80 -21.63
N VAL A 23 5.50 15.95 -22.27
CA VAL A 23 5.63 17.24 -21.57
C VAL A 23 4.34 17.62 -20.84
N ALA A 24 3.17 17.27 -21.38
CA ALA A 24 1.89 17.46 -20.71
C ALA A 24 1.74 16.59 -19.44
N LEU A 25 2.40 15.42 -19.38
CA LEU A 25 2.47 14.62 -18.15
C LEU A 25 3.34 15.30 -17.08
N GLU A 26 4.53 15.77 -17.46
CA GLU A 26 5.46 16.40 -16.52
C GLU A 26 4.94 17.72 -15.95
N SER A 27 4.19 18.49 -16.76
CA SER A 27 3.58 19.76 -16.36
C SER A 27 2.19 19.61 -15.70
N GLY A 28 1.54 18.44 -15.87
CA GLY A 28 0.22 18.13 -15.32
C GLY A 28 0.21 17.81 -13.82
N GLY A 29 1.38 17.69 -13.18
CA GLY A 29 1.51 17.42 -11.74
C GLY A 29 0.99 18.52 -10.80
N SER A 30 0.64 19.71 -11.32
CA SER A 30 0.24 20.82 -10.43
C SER A 30 -1.18 21.36 -10.60
N GLU A 31 -1.89 21.20 -11.72
CA GLU A 31 -3.23 21.80 -11.87
C GLU A 31 -4.13 21.06 -12.88
N ALA A 32 -4.93 20.10 -12.42
CA ALA A 32 -6.02 19.53 -13.22
C ALA A 32 -7.33 19.48 -12.42
N LYS A 33 -7.94 20.66 -12.18
CA LYS A 33 -9.38 20.79 -11.92
C LYS A 33 -10.07 21.36 -13.16
N THR A 34 -10.52 20.50 -14.06
CA THR A 34 -11.53 20.87 -15.06
C THR A 34 -12.90 20.95 -14.41
N SER A 35 -13.24 22.18 -14.01
CA SER A 35 -14.59 22.66 -13.76
C SER A 35 -15.46 22.44 -15.00
N THR A 36 -16.53 21.65 -14.84
CA THR A 36 -17.62 21.58 -15.81
C THR A 36 -18.93 21.76 -15.05
N THR A 37 -19.44 23.00 -14.98
CA THR A 37 -20.88 23.27 -15.02
C THR A 37 -21.17 24.73 -15.41
N LYS A 38 -22.09 24.86 -16.36
CA LYS A 38 -22.61 26.05 -17.05
C LYS A 38 -22.86 27.29 -16.17
N SER A 39 -22.47 28.45 -16.68
CA SER A 39 -23.04 29.75 -16.33
C SER A 39 -23.59 30.46 -17.58
N THR A 40 -24.91 30.68 -17.60
CA THR A 40 -25.60 31.63 -18.46
C THR A 40 -25.63 33.00 -17.80
N SER A 41 -24.95 33.99 -18.37
CA SER A 41 -25.39 35.40 -18.49
C SER A 41 -24.28 36.23 -19.12
N GLY A 42 -24.65 37.13 -20.03
CA GLY A 42 -23.71 37.89 -20.83
C GLY A 42 -23.14 39.12 -20.12
N GLN A 43 -21.94 39.53 -20.53
CA GLN A 43 -21.60 40.88 -20.96
C GLN A 43 -20.14 40.92 -21.45
N GLN A 44 -19.88 41.88 -22.33
CA GLN A 44 -18.71 41.99 -23.20
C GLN A 44 -17.38 42.27 -22.48
N ALA A 45 -16.31 41.89 -23.17
CA ALA A 45 -14.99 42.52 -23.24
C ALA A 45 -14.04 42.40 -22.03
N LYS A 46 -13.14 41.42 -22.12
CA LYS A 46 -11.68 41.67 -22.26
C LYS A 46 -11.03 40.40 -22.79
N LYS A 47 -10.44 40.47 -23.99
CA LYS A 47 -9.56 39.43 -24.55
C LYS A 47 -8.31 39.36 -23.66
N GLN A 48 -8.37 38.54 -22.61
CA GLN A 48 -7.20 38.00 -21.96
C GLN A 48 -6.83 36.73 -22.72
N ASN A 49 -5.60 36.69 -23.23
CA ASN A 49 -4.99 35.53 -23.85
C ASN A 49 -5.12 34.33 -22.93
N LYS A 50 -6.10 33.48 -23.24
CA LYS A 50 -6.08 32.08 -22.87
C LYS A 50 -4.90 31.50 -23.64
N THR A 51 -3.82 31.15 -22.95
CA THR A 51 -2.73 30.35 -23.50
C THR A 51 -3.35 29.11 -24.14
N THR A 52 -3.44 29.15 -25.47
CA THR A 52 -3.78 28.01 -26.30
C THR A 52 -2.79 26.91 -25.95
N ARG A 53 -3.27 25.73 -25.55
CA ARG A 53 -2.49 24.49 -25.64
C ARG A 53 -1.80 24.53 -27.01
N GLY A 54 -0.46 24.61 -27.01
CA GLY A 54 0.32 24.84 -28.21
C GLY A 54 -0.07 23.85 -29.30
N THR A 55 -0.46 24.36 -30.46
CA THR A 55 -0.74 23.52 -31.63
C THR A 55 0.56 22.82 -32.01
N ILE A 56 0.59 21.49 -31.96
CA ILE A 56 1.78 20.70 -32.34
C ILE A 56 2.02 20.69 -33.86
N CYS A 57 1.05 21.19 -34.63
CA CYS A 57 1.15 21.37 -36.07
C CYS A 57 2.19 22.46 -36.37
N PRO A 58 3.21 22.19 -37.20
CA PRO A 58 4.19 23.19 -37.60
C PRO A 58 3.51 24.38 -38.29
N ALA A 59 4.05 25.57 -38.08
CA ALA A 59 3.62 26.76 -38.82
C ALA A 59 3.89 26.60 -40.33
N HIS A 60 3.21 27.36 -41.17
CA HIS A 60 3.34 27.24 -42.63
C HIS A 60 4.79 27.38 -43.12
N ASP A 61 5.56 28.31 -42.55
CA ASP A 61 6.99 28.49 -42.88
C ASP A 61 7.82 27.25 -42.49
N GLU A 62 7.52 26.65 -41.34
CA GLU A 62 8.17 25.43 -40.90
C GLU A 62 7.77 24.21 -41.74
N GLN A 63 6.53 24.16 -42.24
CA GLN A 63 6.08 23.14 -43.21
C GLN A 63 6.85 23.26 -44.53
N ARG A 64 7.10 24.49 -45.00
CA ARG A 64 7.90 24.78 -46.20
C ARG A 64 9.33 24.31 -46.03
N ASP A 65 9.97 24.69 -44.91
CA ASP A 65 11.34 24.28 -44.60
C ASP A 65 11.47 22.75 -44.53
N LEU A 66 10.48 22.07 -43.94
CA LEU A 66 10.44 20.60 -43.89
C LEU A 66 10.35 19.96 -45.28
N VAL A 67 9.49 20.49 -46.17
CA VAL A 67 9.35 19.97 -47.53
C VAL A 67 10.65 20.18 -48.32
N MET A 68 11.28 21.35 -48.21
CA MET A 68 12.57 21.62 -48.85
C MET A 68 13.70 20.73 -48.32
N ALA A 69 13.67 20.39 -47.03
CA ALA A 69 14.64 19.48 -46.42
C ALA A 69 14.41 17.99 -46.80
N TRP A 70 13.20 17.60 -47.20
CA TRP A 70 12.89 16.22 -47.58
C TRP A 70 13.09 15.93 -49.07
N PHE A 71 12.99 16.95 -49.91
CA PHE A 71 13.02 16.81 -51.36
C PHE A 71 14.04 17.77 -51.97
N ASP A 72 15.22 17.25 -52.33
CA ASP A 72 16.32 18.03 -52.92
C ASP A 72 15.93 18.79 -54.20
N HIS A 73 14.88 18.34 -54.91
CA HIS A 73 14.35 18.99 -56.11
C HIS A 73 13.37 20.14 -55.84
N CYS A 74 13.06 20.42 -54.57
CA CYS A 74 12.24 21.56 -54.15
C CYS A 74 13.07 22.76 -53.68
N VAL A 75 14.40 22.64 -53.69
CA VAL A 75 15.31 23.75 -53.41
C VAL A 75 15.13 24.77 -54.53
N ASP A 76 14.74 26.00 -54.17
CA ASP A 76 14.42 27.13 -55.06
C ASP A 76 13.05 27.09 -55.78
N GLU A 77 12.19 26.11 -55.48
CA GLU A 77 10.84 25.95 -56.09
C GLU A 77 9.71 26.44 -55.16
N ASP A 78 9.80 27.71 -54.73
CA ASP A 78 8.94 28.31 -53.71
C ASP A 78 7.43 28.27 -54.06
N GLU A 79 7.08 28.59 -55.30
CA GLU A 79 5.68 28.62 -55.76
C GLU A 79 5.08 27.22 -55.79
N PHE A 80 5.87 26.22 -56.17
CA PHE A 80 5.44 24.83 -56.19
C PHE A 80 5.22 24.28 -54.78
N VAL A 81 6.14 24.57 -53.85
CA VAL A 81 6.01 24.15 -52.44
C VAL A 81 4.80 24.82 -51.78
N ALA A 82 4.55 26.10 -52.06
CA ALA A 82 3.37 26.79 -51.56
C ALA A 82 2.06 26.15 -52.06
N ALA A 83 1.95 25.87 -53.37
CA ALA A 83 0.77 25.21 -53.93
C ALA A 83 0.57 23.78 -53.40
N LEU A 84 1.67 23.04 -53.16
CA LEU A 84 1.63 21.72 -52.56
C LEU A 84 1.12 21.77 -51.12
N LEU A 85 1.61 22.70 -50.30
CA LEU A 85 1.18 22.85 -48.91
C LEU A 85 -0.29 23.30 -48.81
N GLU A 86 -0.73 24.22 -49.67
CA GLU A 86 -2.12 24.65 -49.73
C GLU A 86 -3.05 23.48 -50.08
N SER A 87 -2.65 22.62 -51.02
CA SER A 87 -3.42 21.41 -51.38
C SER A 87 -3.45 20.33 -50.30
N LEU A 88 -2.49 20.35 -49.36
CA LEU A 88 -2.36 19.36 -48.29
C LEU A 88 -2.78 19.90 -46.92
N HIS A 89 -3.16 21.17 -46.82
CA HIS A 89 -3.40 21.88 -45.56
C HIS A 89 -4.30 21.10 -44.59
N ASP A 90 -5.51 20.76 -45.02
CA ASP A 90 -6.49 20.03 -44.20
C ASP A 90 -5.97 18.63 -43.78
N ALA A 91 -5.21 17.98 -44.67
CA ALA A 91 -4.66 16.66 -44.43
C ALA A 91 -3.51 16.69 -43.42
N ILE A 92 -2.68 17.73 -43.47
CA ILE A 92 -1.60 17.99 -42.50
C ILE A 92 -2.22 18.29 -41.13
N GLU A 93 -3.16 19.24 -41.04
CA GLU A 93 -3.80 19.57 -39.76
C GLU A 93 -4.49 18.36 -39.12
N SER A 94 -5.26 17.61 -39.90
CA SER A 94 -5.96 16.40 -39.45
C SER A 94 -4.98 15.31 -38.98
N CYS A 95 -3.84 15.16 -39.66
CA CYS A 95 -2.81 14.22 -39.28
C CYS A 95 -2.20 14.53 -37.90
N PHE A 96 -1.82 15.79 -37.67
CA PHE A 96 -1.25 16.22 -36.38
C PHE A 96 -2.28 16.12 -35.25
N ALA A 97 -3.53 16.53 -35.49
CA ALA A 97 -4.61 16.39 -34.50
C ALA A 97 -4.86 14.91 -34.13
N THR A 98 -4.88 14.01 -35.12
CA THR A 98 -5.08 12.58 -34.92
C THR A 98 -3.91 11.95 -34.16
N ALA A 99 -2.67 12.33 -34.49
CA ALA A 99 -1.47 11.84 -33.81
C ALA A 99 -1.46 12.26 -32.33
N LEU A 100 -1.80 13.52 -32.03
CA LEU A 100 -1.92 14.01 -30.65
C LEU A 100 -2.98 13.24 -29.86
N THR A 101 -4.17 13.09 -30.43
CA THR A 101 -5.28 12.36 -29.79
C THR A 101 -4.89 10.90 -29.50
N LYS A 102 -4.16 10.25 -30.41
CA LYS A 102 -3.66 8.87 -30.20
C LYS A 102 -2.56 8.79 -29.14
N ALA A 103 -1.66 9.77 -29.08
CA ALA A 103 -0.61 9.83 -28.07
C ALA A 103 -1.20 10.05 -26.67
N GLU A 104 -2.11 11.02 -26.52
CA GLU A 104 -2.85 11.28 -25.29
C GLU A 104 -3.64 10.03 -24.86
N ALA A 105 -4.39 9.40 -25.77
CA ALA A 105 -5.15 8.19 -25.46
C ALA A 105 -4.27 7.00 -25.03
N THR A 106 -3.07 6.86 -25.60
CA THR A 106 -2.11 5.81 -25.20
C THR A 106 -1.59 6.05 -23.79
N ILE A 107 -1.27 7.29 -23.44
CA ILE A 107 -0.84 7.68 -22.09
C ILE A 107 -1.96 7.44 -21.08
N TYR A 108 -3.18 7.89 -21.37
CA TYR A 108 -4.32 7.65 -20.47
C TYR A 108 -4.63 6.17 -20.30
N ARG A 109 -4.42 5.33 -21.33
CA ARG A 109 -4.52 3.88 -21.21
C ARG A 109 -3.41 3.30 -20.33
N GLY A 110 -2.18 3.77 -20.47
CA GLY A 110 -1.05 3.38 -19.62
C GLY A 110 -1.28 3.74 -18.14
N ASP A 111 -1.69 4.97 -17.85
CA ASP A 111 -2.02 5.44 -16.50
C ASP A 111 -3.23 4.66 -15.92
N SER A 112 -4.25 4.39 -16.73
CA SER A 112 -5.39 3.57 -16.29
C SER A 112 -5.00 2.12 -15.99
N TYR A 113 -4.03 1.55 -16.72
CA TYR A 113 -3.52 0.21 -16.47
C TYR A 113 -2.70 0.16 -15.17
N GLN A 114 -1.78 1.11 -14.98
CA GLN A 114 -0.98 1.22 -13.77
C GLN A 114 -1.86 1.44 -12.53
N ARG A 115 -2.88 2.30 -12.60
CA ARG A 115 -3.84 2.49 -11.50
C ARG A 115 -4.63 1.23 -11.21
N ARG A 116 -5.04 0.50 -12.25
CA ARG A 116 -5.75 -0.77 -12.07
C ARG A 116 -4.86 -1.82 -11.40
N GLU A 117 -3.62 -1.95 -11.85
CA GLU A 117 -2.64 -2.86 -11.25
C GLU A 117 -2.37 -2.49 -9.78
N LEU A 118 -2.22 -1.20 -9.49
CA LEU A 118 -2.07 -0.69 -8.13
C LEU A 118 -3.30 -1.03 -7.26
N THR A 119 -4.52 -0.82 -7.76
CA THR A 119 -5.74 -1.19 -7.05
C THR A 119 -5.83 -2.69 -6.82
N GLU A 120 -5.53 -3.53 -7.82
CA GLU A 120 -5.55 -4.99 -7.67
C GLU A 120 -4.53 -5.48 -6.63
N LEU A 121 -3.32 -4.92 -6.63
CA LEU A 121 -2.26 -5.23 -5.66
C LEU A 121 -2.64 -4.77 -4.25
N PHE A 122 -3.16 -3.56 -4.13
CA PHE A 122 -3.63 -3.01 -2.86
C PHE A 122 -4.79 -3.83 -2.30
N GLU A 123 -5.79 -4.19 -3.11
CA GLU A 123 -6.92 -5.03 -2.71
C GLU A 123 -6.44 -6.38 -2.15
N ALA A 124 -5.53 -7.05 -2.86
CA ALA A 124 -4.98 -8.33 -2.42
C ALA A 124 -4.23 -8.20 -1.08
N GLY A 125 -3.38 -7.16 -0.95
CA GLY A 125 -2.63 -6.90 0.29
C GLY A 125 -3.50 -6.45 1.46
N PHE A 126 -4.58 -5.71 1.19
CA PHE A 126 -5.56 -5.28 2.19
C PHE A 126 -6.34 -6.48 2.74
N ASP A 127 -6.84 -7.34 1.84
CA ASP A 127 -7.54 -8.58 2.18
C ASP A 127 -6.68 -9.52 3.03
N ASP A 128 -5.41 -9.66 2.67
CA ASP A 128 -4.44 -10.51 3.38
C ASP A 128 -4.19 -10.01 4.82
N LYS A 129 -3.85 -8.73 4.96
CA LYS A 129 -3.62 -8.09 6.27
C LYS A 129 -4.87 -8.06 7.14
N LEU A 130 -6.05 -7.79 6.56
CA LEU A 130 -7.33 -7.91 7.25
C LEU A 130 -7.56 -9.35 7.74
N GLY A 131 -7.23 -10.34 6.91
CA GLY A 131 -7.30 -11.75 7.28
C GLY A 131 -6.47 -12.07 8.52
N HIS A 132 -5.23 -11.57 8.59
CA HIS A 132 -4.37 -11.72 9.78
C HIS A 132 -5.00 -11.13 11.05
N LEU A 133 -5.63 -9.96 10.95
CA LEU A 133 -6.32 -9.32 12.08
C LEU A 133 -7.55 -10.12 12.53
N VAL A 134 -8.34 -10.65 11.59
CA VAL A 134 -9.51 -11.50 11.90
C VAL A 134 -9.10 -12.80 12.60
N VAL A 135 -8.01 -13.44 12.15
CA VAL A 135 -7.47 -14.64 12.82
C VAL A 135 -6.98 -14.29 14.22
N SER A 136 -6.30 -13.16 14.38
CA SER A 136 -5.83 -12.66 15.68
C SER A 136 -7.00 -12.37 16.64
N GLN A 137 -8.10 -11.80 16.14
CA GLN A 137 -9.32 -11.57 16.92
C GLN A 137 -9.94 -12.89 17.41
N LYS A 138 -9.99 -13.92 16.56
CA LYS A 138 -10.47 -15.26 16.97
C LYS A 138 -9.56 -15.89 18.02
N ALA A 139 -8.25 -15.74 17.86
CA ALA A 139 -7.23 -16.18 18.80
C ALA A 139 -7.41 -15.52 20.17
N LEU A 140 -7.54 -14.20 20.21
CA LEU A 140 -7.81 -13.41 21.42
C LEU A 140 -9.12 -13.81 22.08
N HIS A 141 -10.20 -13.98 21.30
CA HIS A 141 -11.50 -14.40 21.84
C HIS A 141 -11.42 -15.80 22.48
N LYS A 142 -10.73 -16.74 21.83
CA LYS A 142 -10.50 -18.09 22.38
C LYS A 142 -9.72 -18.02 23.70
N LEU A 143 -8.71 -17.17 23.77
CA LEU A 143 -7.93 -16.96 24.99
C LEU A 143 -8.79 -16.34 26.11
N ALA A 144 -9.58 -15.30 25.79
CA ALA A 144 -10.46 -14.63 26.73
C ALA A 144 -11.45 -15.60 27.40
N ILE A 145 -12.09 -16.48 26.62
CA ILE A 145 -13.00 -17.51 27.15
C ILE A 145 -12.30 -18.41 28.18
N LYS A 146 -11.04 -18.80 27.90
CA LYS A 146 -10.25 -19.68 28.76
C LYS A 146 -9.65 -18.97 29.97
N ALA A 147 -9.41 -17.68 29.87
CA ALA A 147 -8.86 -16.84 30.92
C ALA A 147 -9.90 -16.31 31.90
N THR A 148 -11.20 -16.51 31.69
CA THR A 148 -12.31 -15.90 32.48
C THR A 148 -12.16 -15.95 34.01
N SER A 149 -11.42 -16.91 34.56
CA SER A 149 -11.16 -17.05 36.01
C SER A 149 -9.72 -16.71 36.46
N ALA A 150 -8.87 -16.20 35.57
CA ALA A 150 -7.52 -15.77 35.93
C ALA A 150 -7.55 -14.38 36.60
N SER A 151 -6.66 -14.15 37.55
CA SER A 151 -6.34 -12.78 38.00
C SER A 151 -5.74 -12.00 36.83
N ASP A 152 -6.02 -10.69 36.76
CA ASP A 152 -5.42 -9.78 35.76
C ASP A 152 -5.69 -10.15 34.29
N THR A 153 -6.80 -10.86 34.05
CA THR A 153 -7.25 -11.27 32.72
C THR A 153 -7.36 -10.10 31.75
N THR A 154 -7.92 -8.98 32.20
CA THR A 154 -8.12 -7.79 31.37
C THR A 154 -6.79 -7.18 30.95
N THR A 155 -5.88 -6.95 31.90
CA THR A 155 -4.59 -6.30 31.65
C THR A 155 -3.69 -7.12 30.73
N GLY A 156 -3.66 -8.45 30.89
CA GLY A 156 -2.92 -9.33 29.99
C GLY A 156 -3.51 -9.40 28.59
N LEU A 157 -4.84 -9.52 28.45
CA LEU A 157 -5.50 -9.52 27.13
C LEU A 157 -5.31 -8.18 26.41
N ASP A 158 -5.41 -7.05 27.12
CA ASP A 158 -5.19 -5.71 26.58
C ASP A 158 -3.74 -5.51 26.08
N ALA A 159 -2.76 -6.14 26.73
CA ALA A 159 -1.37 -6.12 26.27
C ALA A 159 -1.19 -6.88 24.96
N ILE A 160 -1.80 -8.06 24.83
CA ILE A 160 -1.81 -8.84 23.58
C ILE A 160 -2.50 -8.05 22.47
N GLU A 161 -3.67 -7.48 22.75
CA GLU A 161 -4.46 -6.72 21.78
C GLU A 161 -3.69 -5.48 21.27
N ARG A 162 -3.08 -4.72 22.17
CA ARG A 162 -2.21 -3.58 21.80
C ARG A 162 -1.01 -4.02 20.95
N SER A 163 -0.39 -5.16 21.25
CA SER A 163 0.70 -5.70 20.42
C SER A 163 0.23 -6.02 19.00
N VAL A 164 -0.97 -6.61 18.83
CA VAL A 164 -1.54 -6.89 17.51
C VAL A 164 -1.81 -5.60 16.74
N LEU A 165 -2.36 -4.58 17.40
CA LEU A 165 -2.66 -3.29 16.77
C LEU A 165 -1.39 -2.53 16.38
N ARG A 166 -0.39 -2.43 17.26
CA ARG A 166 0.89 -1.77 17.00
C ARG A 166 1.76 -2.46 15.94
N SER A 167 1.46 -3.72 15.63
CA SER A 167 2.13 -4.48 14.56
C SER A 167 1.25 -4.57 13.32
N SER A 168 0.33 -5.53 13.30
CA SER A 168 -0.51 -5.84 12.13
C SER A 168 -1.48 -4.70 11.80
N GLY A 169 -2.01 -4.00 12.81
CA GLY A 169 -2.85 -2.82 12.61
C GLY A 169 -2.09 -1.69 11.93
N VAL A 170 -0.92 -1.32 12.47
CA VAL A 170 -0.01 -0.30 11.91
C VAL A 170 0.44 -0.68 10.49
N GLN A 171 0.78 -1.95 10.23
CA GLN A 171 1.12 -2.42 8.88
C GLN A 171 -0.03 -2.24 7.88
N LEU A 172 -1.28 -2.44 8.30
CA LEU A 172 -2.44 -2.17 7.46
C LEU A 172 -2.66 -0.67 7.26
N CYS A 173 -2.46 0.14 8.31
CA CYS A 173 -2.52 1.60 8.21
C CYS A 173 -1.49 2.15 7.23
N ALA A 174 -0.25 1.65 7.29
CA ALA A 174 0.81 1.97 6.34
C ALA A 174 0.41 1.57 4.92
N TRP A 175 -0.07 0.33 4.71
CA TRP A 175 -0.54 -0.14 3.40
C TRP A 175 -1.63 0.75 2.79
N VAL A 176 -2.61 1.16 3.60
CA VAL A 176 -3.66 2.10 3.18
C VAL A 176 -3.06 3.46 2.82
N LEU A 177 -2.10 3.95 3.60
CA LEU A 177 -1.50 5.26 3.33
C LEU A 177 -0.66 5.26 2.06
N GLN A 178 0.10 4.18 1.80
CA GLN A 178 0.87 4.02 0.56
C GLN A 178 -0.05 4.03 -0.65
N TYR A 179 -1.17 3.30 -0.59
CA TYR A 179 -2.18 3.32 -1.66
C TYR A 179 -2.76 4.72 -1.86
N VAL A 180 -3.16 5.39 -0.78
CA VAL A 180 -3.72 6.74 -0.87
C VAL A 180 -2.70 7.72 -1.46
N ASN A 181 -1.44 7.62 -1.04
CA ASN A 181 -0.37 8.48 -1.52
C ASN A 181 -0.15 8.34 -3.03
N GLU A 182 -0.07 7.10 -3.53
CA GLU A 182 0.17 6.81 -4.94
C GLU A 182 -1.08 7.02 -5.81
N HIS A 183 -2.20 6.42 -5.44
CA HIS A 183 -3.43 6.42 -6.23
C HIS A 183 -4.04 7.82 -6.34
N HIS A 184 -3.91 8.65 -5.29
CA HIS A 184 -4.45 10.01 -5.26
C HIS A 184 -3.39 11.11 -5.40
N GLN A 185 -2.12 10.74 -5.65
CA GLN A 185 -1.03 11.69 -5.87
C GLN A 185 -0.96 12.76 -4.76
N VAL A 186 -0.99 12.31 -3.50
CA VAL A 186 -1.04 13.20 -2.33
C VAL A 186 0.32 13.82 -2.03
N GLU A 187 1.40 13.15 -2.43
CA GLU A 187 2.80 13.56 -2.25
C GLU A 187 3.19 13.71 -0.77
N LEU A 188 2.95 12.66 0.02
CA LEU A 188 3.38 12.57 1.41
C LEU A 188 4.85 12.17 1.49
N ASP A 189 5.62 12.94 2.26
CA ASP A 189 7.01 12.62 2.61
C ASP A 189 7.07 11.31 3.42
N ASP A 190 8.15 10.55 3.24
CA ASP A 190 8.47 9.30 3.95
C ASP A 190 7.40 8.18 3.86
N VAL A 191 6.48 8.28 2.88
CA VAL A 191 5.52 7.22 2.58
C VAL A 191 6.04 6.40 1.42
N GLY A 192 6.42 5.16 1.72
CA GLY A 192 7.00 4.29 0.72
C GLY A 192 6.04 3.83 -0.37
N SER A 193 6.58 3.17 -1.39
CA SER A 193 5.77 2.70 -2.52
C SER A 193 5.14 1.33 -2.26
N ILE A 194 3.90 1.11 -2.73
CA ILE A 194 3.26 -0.23 -2.75
C ILE A 194 4.04 -1.19 -3.66
N LEU A 195 4.64 -0.67 -4.72
CA LEU A 195 5.41 -1.45 -5.70
C LEU A 195 6.84 -1.77 -5.19
N ASP A 196 7.29 -1.09 -4.14
CA ASP A 196 8.63 -1.26 -3.56
C ASP A 196 8.57 -1.84 -2.15
N ALA A 197 8.61 -3.17 -2.06
CA ALA A 197 8.58 -3.90 -0.81
C ALA A 197 9.85 -3.74 0.05
N THR A 198 10.89 -3.06 -0.44
CA THR A 198 12.18 -2.91 0.28
C THR A 198 12.20 -1.70 1.21
N GLN A 199 11.21 -0.83 1.13
CA GLN A 199 11.17 0.40 1.92
C GLN A 199 10.68 0.14 3.35
N PRO A 200 11.27 0.84 4.34
CA PRO A 200 10.87 0.69 5.73
C PRO A 200 9.39 1.05 5.90
N VAL A 201 8.66 0.18 6.59
CA VAL A 201 7.23 0.38 6.84
C VAL A 201 7.06 1.51 7.86
N MET A 202 6.28 2.51 7.49
CA MET A 202 5.96 3.64 8.37
C MET A 202 5.26 3.15 9.65
N THR A 203 5.71 3.63 10.80
CA THR A 203 5.21 3.19 12.12
C THR A 203 4.25 4.17 12.78
N GLY A 204 4.10 5.39 12.25
CA GLY A 204 3.20 6.41 12.79
C GLY A 204 2.87 7.49 11.78
N LEU A 205 1.74 8.17 11.98
CA LEU A 205 1.28 9.29 11.14
C LEU A 205 1.64 10.63 11.80
N THR A 206 2.41 11.46 11.11
CA THR A 206 2.81 12.78 11.64
C THR A 206 1.72 13.84 11.44
N PRO A 207 1.69 14.92 12.26
CA PRO A 207 0.75 16.02 12.08
C PRO A 207 0.87 16.74 10.73
N SER A 208 2.07 16.80 10.15
CA SER A 208 2.28 17.36 8.80
C SER A 208 1.59 16.51 7.73
N GLN A 209 1.80 15.20 7.75
CA GLN A 209 1.15 14.25 6.83
C GLN A 209 -0.37 14.27 6.98
N GLU A 210 -0.89 14.33 8.21
CA GLU A 210 -2.32 14.48 8.48
C GLU A 210 -2.90 15.76 7.84
N ASN A 211 -2.18 16.89 7.95
CA ASN A 211 -2.61 18.14 7.34
C ASN A 211 -2.61 18.09 5.81
N VAL A 212 -1.64 17.40 5.20
CA VAL A 212 -1.59 17.22 3.74
C VAL A 212 -2.76 16.34 3.28
N LEU A 213 -3.01 15.21 3.95
CA LEU A 213 -4.16 14.34 3.68
C LEU A 213 -5.47 15.13 3.71
N LYS A 214 -5.73 15.89 4.78
CA LYS A 214 -6.96 16.69 4.93
C LYS A 214 -7.16 17.74 3.84
N LYS A 215 -6.06 18.24 3.25
CA LYS A 215 -6.12 19.20 2.13
C LYS A 215 -6.36 18.53 0.79
N ARG A 216 -5.88 17.30 0.60
CA ARG A 216 -5.83 16.62 -0.70
C ARG A 216 -6.98 15.63 -0.92
N VAL A 217 -7.49 14.98 0.14
CA VAL A 217 -8.55 13.95 0.03
C VAL A 217 -9.69 14.16 1.03
N THR A 218 -10.92 13.90 0.59
CA THR A 218 -12.13 14.10 1.42
C THR A 218 -12.30 13.04 2.51
N PHE A 219 -11.73 11.85 2.31
CA PHE A 219 -11.78 10.73 3.26
C PHE A 219 -10.61 10.73 4.26
N ALA A 220 -9.78 11.78 4.29
CA ALA A 220 -8.69 11.91 5.24
C ALA A 220 -9.10 11.64 6.70
N PRO A 221 -10.25 12.11 7.22
CA PRO A 221 -10.67 11.82 8.59
C PRO A 221 -10.80 10.32 8.87
N THR A 222 -11.24 9.53 7.89
CA THR A 222 -11.38 8.07 8.01
C THR A 222 -10.03 7.38 8.11
N VAL A 223 -9.05 7.81 7.30
CA VAL A 223 -7.67 7.27 7.33
C VAL A 223 -6.95 7.67 8.61
N VAL A 224 -7.08 8.92 9.05
CA VAL A 224 -6.51 9.41 10.31
C VAL A 224 -7.10 8.65 11.49
N ARG A 225 -8.42 8.44 11.51
CA ARG A 225 -9.06 7.67 12.57
C ARG A 225 -8.54 6.24 12.63
N MET A 226 -8.30 5.60 11.48
CA MET A 226 -7.71 4.27 11.43
C MET A 226 -6.33 4.22 12.14
N TRP A 227 -5.46 5.20 11.88
CA TRP A 227 -4.17 5.32 12.57
C TRP A 227 -4.32 5.50 14.09
N GLN A 228 -5.25 6.36 14.54
CA GLN A 228 -5.52 6.56 15.97
C GLN A 228 -6.00 5.30 16.67
N LEU A 229 -6.76 4.45 15.97
CA LEU A 229 -7.24 3.17 16.51
C LEU A 229 -6.09 2.15 16.60
N ALA A 230 -5.16 2.15 15.63
CA ALA A 230 -3.99 1.25 15.63
C ALA A 230 -2.95 1.59 16.71
N ASP A 231 -2.80 2.86 17.09
CA ASP A 231 -1.81 3.30 18.08
C ASP A 231 -2.19 2.95 19.54
N GLY A 232 -3.29 2.22 19.73
CA GLY A 232 -3.65 1.61 21.03
C GLY A 232 -4.69 2.39 21.84
N GLY A 233 -5.41 3.32 21.21
CA GLY A 233 -6.55 4.01 21.83
C GLY A 233 -7.89 3.25 21.78
N SER A 234 -7.92 2.03 21.22
CA SER A 234 -9.14 1.26 20.98
C SER A 234 -8.92 -0.24 20.95
N SER A 235 -10.02 -1.00 20.97
CA SER A 235 -10.00 -2.46 20.83
C SER A 235 -9.79 -2.89 19.36
N LEU A 236 -9.28 -4.11 19.15
CA LEU A 236 -9.16 -4.77 17.86
C LEU A 236 -10.52 -4.96 17.16
N PRO A 237 -11.62 -5.33 17.85
CA PRO A 237 -12.96 -5.28 17.27
C PRO A 237 -13.33 -3.90 16.70
N ASP A 238 -13.05 -2.82 17.42
CA ASP A 238 -13.36 -1.45 16.96
C ASP A 238 -12.51 -1.09 15.73
N PHE A 239 -11.23 -1.47 15.73
CA PHE A 239 -10.34 -1.30 14.59
C PHE A 239 -10.90 -2.02 13.35
N ILE A 240 -11.24 -3.31 13.48
CA ILE A 240 -11.78 -4.12 12.38
C ILE A 240 -13.12 -3.56 11.89
N GLN A 241 -13.99 -3.10 12.79
CA GLN A 241 -15.26 -2.47 12.41
C GLN A 241 -15.02 -1.19 11.58
N HIS A 242 -14.05 -0.36 11.99
CA HIS A 242 -13.67 0.86 11.27
C HIS A 242 -13.13 0.58 9.87
N LEU A 243 -12.51 -0.57 9.62
CA LEU A 243 -12.03 -0.96 8.28
C LEU A 243 -13.13 -1.03 7.23
N THR A 244 -14.40 -1.25 7.63
CA THR A 244 -15.54 -1.19 6.70
C THR A 244 -15.79 0.24 6.20
N GLN A 245 -15.54 1.24 7.04
CA GLN A 245 -15.64 2.65 6.65
C GLN A 245 -14.48 3.03 5.71
N VAL A 246 -13.27 2.53 6.00
CA VAL A 246 -12.09 2.72 5.15
C VAL A 246 -12.31 2.10 3.77
N SER A 247 -12.78 0.84 3.71
CA SER A 247 -13.03 0.16 2.43
C SER A 247 -14.08 0.88 1.60
N THR A 248 -15.15 1.35 2.25
CA THR A 248 -16.21 2.13 1.58
C THR A 248 -15.67 3.46 1.05
N ALA A 249 -14.88 4.17 1.85
CA ALA A 249 -14.32 5.47 1.48
C ALA A 249 -13.31 5.37 0.32
N LEU A 250 -12.57 4.26 0.23
CA LEU A 250 -11.60 3.99 -0.83
C LEU A 250 -12.20 3.25 -2.04
N GLY A 251 -13.50 2.92 -2.00
CA GLY A 251 -14.17 2.19 -3.09
C GLY A 251 -13.73 0.73 -3.23
N ILE A 252 -13.17 0.14 -2.17
CA ILE A 252 -12.67 -1.24 -2.17
C ILE A 252 -13.82 -2.22 -1.95
N PRO A 253 -13.99 -3.24 -2.81
CA PRO A 253 -14.94 -4.30 -2.57
C PRO A 253 -14.55 -5.14 -1.34
N SER A 254 -15.40 -5.16 -0.32
CA SER A 254 -15.20 -6.02 0.85
C SER A 254 -15.41 -7.49 0.46
N ARG A 255 -14.36 -8.30 0.54
CA ARG A 255 -14.44 -9.74 0.30
C ARG A 255 -14.68 -10.47 1.62
N LYS A 256 -15.55 -11.48 1.59
CA LYS A 256 -15.79 -12.32 2.77
C LYS A 256 -14.53 -13.09 3.12
N PHE A 257 -14.16 -13.05 4.40
CA PHE A 257 -13.12 -13.91 4.94
C PHE A 257 -13.64 -15.35 5.05
N ASP A 258 -12.98 -16.29 4.37
CA ASP A 258 -13.39 -17.69 4.34
C ASP A 258 -12.44 -18.60 5.14
N ARG A 259 -12.90 -19.83 5.40
CA ARG A 259 -12.14 -20.82 6.15
C ARG A 259 -10.87 -21.29 5.44
N LYS A 260 -10.79 -21.16 4.11
CA LYS A 260 -9.61 -21.55 3.33
C LYS A 260 -8.49 -20.53 3.52
N LYS A 261 -8.80 -19.23 3.49
CA LYS A 261 -7.89 -18.14 3.82
C LYS A 261 -7.39 -18.26 5.27
N GLU A 262 -8.28 -18.54 6.22
CA GLU A 262 -7.89 -18.80 7.61
C GLU A 262 -6.85 -19.93 7.72
N LYS A 263 -7.12 -21.09 7.10
CA LYS A 263 -6.17 -22.21 7.12
C LYS A 263 -4.84 -21.86 6.45
N ALA A 264 -4.86 -21.09 5.36
CA ALA A 264 -3.65 -20.64 4.68
C ALA A 264 -2.81 -19.72 5.58
N ILE A 265 -3.44 -18.77 6.27
CA ILE A 265 -2.78 -17.87 7.24
C ILE A 265 -2.14 -18.67 8.38
N VAL A 266 -2.89 -19.62 8.96
CA VAL A 266 -2.38 -20.46 10.06
C VAL A 266 -1.21 -21.34 9.60
N ALA A 267 -1.30 -21.93 8.40
CA ALA A 267 -0.22 -22.73 7.83
C ALA A 267 1.03 -21.89 7.51
N ALA A 268 0.85 -20.71 6.91
CA ALA A 268 1.93 -19.78 6.62
C ALA A 268 2.60 -19.28 7.90
N PHE A 269 1.83 -19.00 8.95
CA PHE A 269 2.36 -18.65 10.26
C PHE A 269 3.16 -19.79 10.89
N LYS A 270 2.67 -21.03 10.85
CA LYS A 270 3.44 -22.21 11.31
C LYS A 270 4.75 -22.36 10.54
N HIS A 271 4.69 -22.26 9.21
CA HIS A 271 5.87 -22.34 8.36
C HIS A 271 6.88 -21.24 8.69
N ARG A 272 6.39 -20.01 8.87
CA ARG A 272 7.22 -18.87 9.28
C ARG A 272 7.88 -19.13 10.62
N LEU A 273 7.15 -19.58 11.64
CA LEU A 273 7.73 -19.88 12.95
C LEU A 273 8.79 -21.01 12.90
N LEU A 274 8.65 -21.96 11.97
CA LEU A 274 9.61 -23.06 11.78
C LEU A 274 10.85 -22.65 10.98
N VAL A 275 10.68 -21.77 9.99
CA VAL A 275 11.76 -21.32 9.10
C VAL A 275 12.44 -20.08 9.68
N ASP A 276 11.69 -19.07 10.07
CA ASP A 276 12.17 -17.83 10.71
C ASP A 276 12.49 -18.02 12.20
N GLY A 277 12.21 -19.20 12.78
CA GLY A 277 12.85 -19.62 14.04
C GLY A 277 14.38 -19.70 13.95
N SER A 278 14.94 -19.54 12.74
CA SER A 278 16.37 -19.35 12.47
C SER A 278 16.81 -17.89 12.30
N LEU A 279 15.90 -16.91 12.28
CA LEU A 279 16.20 -15.48 12.08
C LEU A 279 16.42 -14.71 13.40
N THR A 280 17.25 -15.27 14.26
CA THR A 280 18.17 -14.43 15.02
C THR A 280 19.52 -14.51 14.32
N ASP A 281 19.66 -13.85 13.16
CA ASP A 281 21.01 -13.55 12.63
C ASP A 281 21.80 -12.69 13.63
N ASP A 282 21.10 -12.08 14.59
CA ASP A 282 21.62 -11.54 15.83
C ASP A 282 21.03 -12.32 17.02
N GLU A 283 21.72 -13.36 17.50
CA GLU A 283 21.43 -14.02 18.80
C GLU A 283 21.44 -13.01 19.99
N SER A 284 21.83 -11.76 19.72
CA SER A 284 21.87 -10.64 20.67
C SER A 284 20.52 -9.93 20.89
N ASP A 285 19.51 -10.06 20.01
CA ASP A 285 18.17 -9.48 20.23
C ASP A 285 17.28 -10.41 21.08
N PHE A 286 17.51 -10.35 22.39
CA PHE A 286 16.77 -11.10 23.39
C PHE A 286 15.25 -10.88 23.33
N ASN A 287 14.80 -9.66 23.01
CA ASN A 287 13.37 -9.39 22.89
C ASN A 287 12.78 -10.10 21.67
N GLY A 288 13.54 -10.21 20.58
CA GLY A 288 13.18 -11.01 19.41
C GLY A 288 12.89 -12.47 19.77
N VAL A 289 13.80 -13.12 20.51
CA VAL A 289 13.64 -14.52 20.96
C VAL A 289 12.39 -14.70 21.82
N LEU A 290 12.19 -13.83 22.82
CA LEU A 290 11.02 -13.91 23.70
C LEU A 290 9.70 -13.77 22.93
N ARG A 291 9.64 -12.88 21.93
CA ARG A 291 8.44 -12.70 21.08
C ARG A 291 8.14 -13.95 20.26
N VAL A 292 9.16 -14.56 19.65
CA VAL A 292 9.02 -15.79 18.87
C VAL A 292 8.54 -16.93 19.75
N VAL A 293 9.16 -17.14 20.92
CA VAL A 293 8.77 -18.19 21.86
C VAL A 293 7.34 -17.97 22.39
N CYS A 294 6.96 -16.74 22.70
CA CYS A 294 5.59 -16.40 23.11
C CYS A 294 4.57 -16.75 22.00
N SER A 295 4.87 -16.40 20.74
CA SER A 295 4.03 -16.78 19.59
C SER A 295 3.98 -18.29 19.35
N LEU A 296 5.09 -19.03 19.55
CA LEU A 296 5.16 -20.49 19.45
C LEU A 296 4.26 -21.16 20.49
N VAL A 297 4.39 -20.74 21.75
CA VAL A 297 3.60 -21.23 22.89
C VAL A 297 2.11 -20.99 22.65
N PHE A 298 1.75 -19.80 22.17
CA PHE A 298 0.36 -19.50 21.82
C PHE A 298 -0.17 -20.41 20.71
N TYR A 299 0.62 -20.62 19.65
CA TYR A 299 0.26 -21.50 18.55
C TYR A 299 0.06 -22.95 19.02
N ALA A 300 0.98 -23.48 19.82
CA ALA A 300 0.92 -24.84 20.34
C ALA A 300 -0.38 -25.11 21.12
N ALA A 301 -0.85 -24.12 21.87
CA ALA A 301 -2.06 -24.24 22.69
C ALA A 301 -3.36 -23.96 21.91
N THR A 302 -3.34 -23.05 20.94
CA THR A 302 -4.58 -22.55 20.32
C THR A 302 -4.80 -23.02 18.89
N SER A 303 -3.74 -23.47 18.20
CA SER A 303 -3.70 -23.77 16.77
C SER A 303 -4.14 -22.58 15.88
N LEU A 304 -4.02 -21.35 16.39
CA LEU A 304 -4.35 -20.12 15.69
C LEU A 304 -3.10 -19.26 15.53
N ALA A 305 -3.09 -18.45 14.47
CA ALA A 305 -2.01 -17.50 14.24
C ALA A 305 -2.21 -16.25 15.10
N LEU A 306 -1.21 -15.93 15.92
CA LEU A 306 -1.18 -14.69 16.69
C LEU A 306 0.27 -14.16 16.71
N PRO A 307 0.62 -13.26 15.77
CA PRO A 307 1.94 -12.66 15.75
C PRO A 307 2.06 -11.64 16.89
N LEU A 308 3.03 -11.83 17.78
CA LEU A 308 3.27 -10.97 18.94
C LEU A 308 4.58 -10.18 18.80
N ALA A 309 4.84 -9.71 17.57
CA ALA A 309 6.11 -9.07 17.19
C ALA A 309 6.40 -7.75 17.93
N ALA A 310 5.39 -7.12 18.54
CA ALA A 310 5.53 -5.84 19.23
C ALA A 310 5.59 -5.96 20.76
N LEU A 311 5.48 -7.18 21.34
CA LEU A 311 5.54 -7.34 22.80
C LEU A 311 6.94 -7.02 23.34
N THR A 312 6.97 -6.26 24.43
CA THR A 312 8.18 -6.03 25.24
C THR A 312 8.31 -7.10 26.33
N ALA A 313 9.51 -7.29 26.88
CA ALA A 313 9.71 -8.18 28.04
C ALA A 313 8.75 -7.87 29.21
N SER A 314 8.51 -6.59 29.51
CA SER A 314 7.54 -6.15 30.53
C SER A 314 6.09 -6.52 30.19
N GLU A 315 5.70 -6.44 28.91
CA GLU A 315 4.37 -6.86 28.49
C GLU A 315 4.24 -8.39 28.54
N ILE A 316 5.30 -9.14 28.26
CA ILE A 316 5.31 -10.61 28.43
C ILE A 316 5.07 -11.01 29.88
N GLN A 317 5.66 -10.30 30.85
CA GLN A 317 5.36 -10.53 32.27
C GLN A 317 3.88 -10.30 32.59
N THR A 318 3.27 -9.30 31.96
CA THR A 318 1.84 -8.97 32.13
C THR A 318 0.91 -10.00 31.46
N VAL A 319 1.36 -10.58 30.34
CA VAL A 319 0.62 -11.59 29.57
C VAL A 319 0.69 -12.98 30.19
N TYR A 320 1.77 -13.28 30.92
CA TYR A 320 2.04 -14.60 31.50
C TYR A 320 0.89 -15.19 32.34
N PRO A 321 0.27 -14.48 33.31
CA PRO A 321 -0.81 -15.04 34.13
C PRO A 321 -1.99 -15.53 33.28
N VAL A 322 -2.33 -14.77 32.23
CA VAL A 322 -3.42 -15.08 31.30
C VAL A 322 -3.10 -16.34 30.48
N LEU A 323 -1.88 -16.43 29.95
CA LEU A 323 -1.44 -17.59 29.17
C LEU A 323 -1.39 -18.85 30.03
N ARG A 324 -0.71 -18.77 31.18
CA ARG A 324 -0.52 -19.90 32.09
C ARG A 324 -1.85 -20.48 32.56
N HIS A 325 -2.76 -19.61 33.00
CA HIS A 325 -4.09 -20.04 33.45
C HIS A 325 -4.89 -20.67 32.31
N SER A 326 -4.87 -20.06 31.13
CA SER A 326 -5.58 -20.57 29.95
C SER A 326 -5.08 -21.94 29.50
N PHE A 327 -3.77 -22.19 29.61
CA PHE A 327 -3.16 -23.48 29.24
C PHE A 327 -3.46 -24.57 30.25
N LEU A 328 -3.40 -24.26 31.55
CA LEU A 328 -3.83 -25.17 32.62
C LEU A 328 -5.31 -25.55 32.45
N ALA A 329 -6.17 -24.57 32.14
CA ALA A 329 -7.59 -24.80 31.89
C ALA A 329 -7.88 -25.57 30.58
N SER A 330 -6.90 -25.72 29.70
CA SER A 330 -7.07 -26.34 28.38
C SER A 330 -6.36 -27.68 28.23
N ALA A 331 -5.85 -28.26 29.32
CA ALA A 331 -5.12 -29.53 29.34
C ALA A 331 -3.98 -29.59 28.29
N VAL A 332 -3.31 -28.45 28.10
CA VAL A 332 -2.12 -28.38 27.24
C VAL A 332 -1.01 -29.24 27.85
N ALA A 333 -0.13 -29.82 27.01
CA ALA A 333 0.99 -30.63 27.47
C ALA A 333 1.82 -29.93 28.56
N ALA A 334 2.26 -30.69 29.56
CA ALA A 334 3.04 -30.18 30.68
C ALA A 334 4.30 -29.42 30.22
N ASP A 335 4.95 -29.90 29.15
CA ASP A 335 6.14 -29.29 28.58
C ASP A 335 5.88 -27.88 28.01
N THR A 336 4.69 -27.63 27.44
CA THR A 336 4.29 -26.30 26.97
C THR A 336 4.03 -25.34 28.13
N ILE A 337 3.49 -25.85 29.24
CA ILE A 337 3.28 -25.05 30.47
C ILE A 337 4.64 -24.72 31.09
N ALA A 338 5.55 -25.69 31.19
CA ALA A 338 6.91 -25.46 31.67
C ALA A 338 7.65 -24.43 30.81
N LEU A 339 7.52 -24.51 29.48
CA LEU A 339 8.09 -23.50 28.58
C LEU A 339 7.50 -22.10 28.79
N THR A 340 6.22 -22.00 29.15
CA THR A 340 5.55 -20.73 29.48
C THR A 340 6.12 -20.14 30.78
N ASP A 341 6.37 -20.99 31.79
CA ASP A 341 6.98 -20.60 33.05
C ASP A 341 8.44 -20.15 32.83
N ASP A 342 9.21 -20.87 32.01
CA ASP A 342 10.58 -20.51 31.63
C ASP A 342 10.64 -19.18 30.85
N LEU A 343 9.69 -18.94 29.93
CA LEU A 343 9.55 -17.68 29.20
C LEU A 343 9.32 -16.49 30.16
N HIS A 344 8.52 -16.68 31.21
CA HIS A 344 8.25 -15.64 32.19
C HIS A 344 9.46 -15.34 33.07
N THR A 345 10.17 -16.39 33.52
CA THR A 345 11.44 -16.25 34.25
C THR A 345 12.45 -15.48 33.41
N ALA A 346 12.61 -15.86 32.13
CA ALA A 346 13.47 -15.17 31.18
C ALA A 346 13.11 -13.68 31.01
N ALA A 347 11.82 -13.37 30.90
CA ALA A 347 11.35 -11.98 30.77
C ALA A 347 11.54 -11.14 32.05
N THR A 348 11.63 -11.78 33.22
CA THR A 348 11.73 -11.13 34.55
C THR A 348 13.18 -10.95 34.98
N GLU A 349 13.99 -11.98 34.81
CA GLU A 349 15.35 -12.06 35.31
C GLU A 349 16.35 -11.85 34.16
N LEU A 350 16.26 -10.73 33.44
CA LEU A 350 17.07 -10.33 32.28
C LEU A 350 18.59 -10.68 32.33
N GLN A 351 19.15 -10.99 33.51
CA GLN A 351 20.52 -11.41 33.76
C GLN A 351 20.80 -12.93 33.72
N LEU A 352 19.82 -13.84 33.74
CA LEU A 352 20.04 -15.29 33.86
C LEU A 352 20.09 -16.05 32.52
N LEU A 353 19.97 -15.38 31.38
CA LEU A 353 19.88 -16.08 30.08
C LEU A 353 21.22 -16.48 29.44
N ALA A 354 22.35 -16.13 30.03
CA ALA A 354 23.61 -16.81 29.72
C ALA A 354 23.54 -18.31 30.10
N GLU A 355 22.56 -18.70 30.93
CA GLU A 355 22.38 -20.06 31.45
C GLU A 355 21.20 -20.81 30.78
N ASN A 356 20.40 -20.17 29.92
CA ASN A 356 19.26 -20.79 29.21
C ASN A 356 19.32 -20.64 27.68
N PRO A 357 20.39 -21.13 27.02
CA PRO A 357 20.54 -21.05 25.56
C PRO A 357 19.47 -21.85 24.78
N ASP A 358 18.71 -22.72 25.45
CA ASP A 358 17.80 -23.68 24.82
C ASP A 358 16.32 -23.28 24.80
N LEU A 359 15.96 -22.04 25.16
CA LEU A 359 14.54 -21.64 25.20
C LEU A 359 13.87 -21.73 23.81
N LEU A 360 14.55 -21.20 22.79
CA LEU A 360 14.07 -21.24 21.41
C LEU A 360 14.10 -22.66 20.83
N SER A 361 15.18 -23.42 21.08
CA SER A 361 15.33 -24.79 20.59
C SER A 361 14.22 -25.71 21.15
N ARG A 362 13.91 -25.60 22.45
CA ARG A 362 12.81 -26.33 23.10
C ARG A 362 11.43 -25.91 22.55
N ALA A 363 11.22 -24.62 22.31
CA ALA A 363 9.97 -24.12 21.72
C ALA A 363 9.74 -24.68 20.31
N LEU A 364 10.80 -24.76 19.49
CA LEU A 364 10.75 -25.34 18.15
C LEU A 364 10.46 -26.85 18.18
N VAL A 365 11.08 -27.59 19.10
CA VAL A 365 10.79 -29.03 19.30
C VAL A 365 9.32 -29.27 19.63
N LEU A 366 8.75 -28.48 20.55
CA LEU A 366 7.33 -28.61 20.90
C LEU A 366 6.40 -28.30 19.72
N LEU A 367 6.74 -27.32 18.89
CA LEU A 367 5.94 -27.03 17.70
C LEU A 367 6.02 -28.13 16.63
N GLN A 368 7.14 -28.84 16.53
CA GLN A 368 7.27 -30.02 15.66
C GLN A 368 6.46 -31.22 16.17
N GLN A 369 6.33 -31.36 17.49
CA GLN A 369 5.57 -32.43 18.14
C GLN A 369 4.05 -32.18 18.17
N ALA A 370 3.62 -30.91 18.15
CA ALA A 370 2.22 -30.52 17.98
C ALA A 370 1.71 -30.90 16.57
N ARG A 371 1.23 -32.14 16.44
CA ARG A 371 0.61 -32.71 15.23
C ARG A 371 -0.87 -32.35 15.12
#